data_AF-A0AAV6YFX0-F1
#
_entry.id   AF-A0AAV6YFX0-F1
#
_cell.length_a   1.000
_cell.length_b   1.000
_cell.length_c   1.000
_cell.angle_alpha   90.00
_cell.angle_beta   90.00
_cell.angle_gamma   90.00
#
_symmetry.space_group_name_H-M   'P 1'
#
loop_
_entity.id
_entity.type
_entity.pdbx_description
1 polymer ?
#
loop_
_entity_poly.entity_id
_entity_poly.type
_entity_poly.pdbx_seq_one_letter_code
_entity_poly.pdbx_strand_id
1 'polypeptide(L)'
;MSLVSQESEDEEIWEKPVSDWSVKDVCSWLQYGPLQNAAGLVQAAYSHHISGRALLRLTDSLLQRMGIQQESLRQSILVEVLELKLQQEIQQLLLIAECVEEKE
;
A
#
# COMPACT_ATOMS: atom_id res chain seq x y z
N MET A 1 -2.65 -4.86 28.29
CA MET A 1 -1.59 -4.10 27.59
C MET A 1 -2.20 -3.64 26.27
N SER A 2 -1.91 -2.39 25.90
CA SER A 2 -2.73 -1.48 25.09
C SER A 2 -3.18 -2.02 23.72
N LEU A 3 -4.49 -2.18 23.51
CA LEU A 3 -5.10 -2.28 22.17
C LEU A 3 -5.35 -0.87 21.58
N VAL A 4 -5.58 0.11 22.46
CA VAL A 4 -5.91 1.50 22.09
C VAL A 4 -4.75 2.25 21.45
N SER A 5 -3.50 1.82 21.67
CA SER A 5 -2.32 2.46 21.08
C SER A 5 -2.02 2.02 19.64
N GLN A 6 -2.65 0.93 19.17
CA GLN A 6 -2.36 0.38 17.84
C GLN A 6 -3.32 0.94 16.79
N GLU A 7 -4.60 1.14 17.16
CA GLU A 7 -5.61 1.72 16.26
C GLU A 7 -5.30 3.17 15.87
N SER A 8 -4.75 3.98 16.80
CA SER A 8 -4.41 5.39 16.52
C SER A 8 -3.26 5.57 15.52
N GLU A 9 -2.31 4.63 15.47
CA GLU A 9 -1.20 4.68 14.50
C GLU A 9 -1.63 4.14 13.13
N ASP A 10 -2.53 3.15 13.09
CA ASP A 10 -3.01 2.56 11.84
C ASP A 10 -4.01 3.47 11.12
N GLU A 11 -4.86 4.24 11.83
CA GLU A 11 -5.75 5.24 11.19
C GLU A 11 -4.96 6.34 10.45
N GLU A 12 -3.83 6.80 11.00
CA GLU A 12 -3.00 7.86 10.41
C GLU A 12 -2.33 7.43 9.09
N ILE A 13 -2.11 6.12 8.89
CA ILE A 13 -1.51 5.57 7.65
C ILE A 13 -2.47 5.76 6.46
N TRP A 14 -3.77 5.62 6.68
CA TRP A 14 -4.78 5.60 5.60
C TRP A 14 -5.12 6.98 5.04
N GLU A 15 -4.83 8.05 5.78
CA GLU A 15 -5.01 9.43 5.32
C GLU A 15 -3.80 9.95 4.52
N LYS A 16 -2.64 9.32 4.73
CA LYS A 16 -1.38 9.73 4.09
C LYS A 16 -1.30 9.19 2.66
N PRO A 17 -0.85 10.00 1.68
CA PRO A 17 -0.63 9.51 0.33
C PRO A 17 0.42 8.40 0.31
N VAL A 18 0.14 7.35 -0.46
CA VAL A 18 1.02 6.18 -0.63
C VAL A 18 2.41 6.59 -1.10
N SER A 19 2.56 7.68 -1.86
CA SER A 19 3.88 8.20 -2.22
C SER A 19 4.78 8.49 -1.02
N ASP A 20 4.19 8.77 0.13
CA ASP A 20 4.91 9.15 1.34
C ASP A 20 5.08 7.96 2.30
N TRP A 21 4.45 6.81 2.01
CA TRP A 21 4.50 5.64 2.87
C TRP A 21 5.92 5.13 3.09
N SER A 22 6.24 4.91 4.37
CA SER A 22 7.46 4.28 4.82
C SER A 22 7.44 2.77 4.55
N VAL A 23 8.57 2.09 4.77
CA VAL A 23 8.61 0.61 4.72
C VAL A 23 7.70 0.00 5.79
N LYS A 24 7.56 0.64 6.98
CA LYS A 24 6.64 0.21 8.04
C LYS A 24 5.20 0.30 7.54
N ASP A 25 4.82 1.43 6.95
CA ASP A 25 3.46 1.69 6.43
C ASP A 25 3.08 0.64 5.38
N VAL A 26 3.99 0.33 4.45
CA VAL A 26 3.79 -0.75 3.45
C VAL A 26 3.66 -2.12 4.13
N CYS A 27 4.48 -2.42 5.14
CA CYS A 27 4.38 -3.68 5.87
C CYS A 27 3.05 -3.78 6.65
N SER A 28 2.55 -2.68 7.22
CA SER A 28 1.22 -2.61 7.83
C SER A 28 0.14 -2.87 6.78
N TRP A 29 0.16 -2.18 5.64
CA TRP A 29 -0.80 -2.39 4.55
C TRP A 29 -0.86 -3.85 4.08
N LEU A 30 0.29 -4.52 3.92
CA LEU A 30 0.37 -5.93 3.54
C LEU A 30 -0.21 -6.91 4.56
N GLN A 31 -0.35 -6.50 5.83
CA GLN A 31 -0.95 -7.32 6.89
C GLN A 31 -2.48 -7.24 6.91
N TYR A 32 -3.08 -6.35 6.11
CA TYR A 32 -4.52 -6.18 6.01
C TYR A 32 -5.06 -6.69 4.67
N GLY A 33 -6.36 -6.96 4.63
CA GLY A 33 -7.07 -7.29 3.40
C GLY A 33 -6.67 -8.63 2.76
N PRO A 34 -6.82 -8.77 1.43
CA PRO A 34 -6.63 -10.03 0.72
C PRO A 34 -5.20 -10.62 0.79
N LEU A 35 -4.20 -9.81 1.13
CA LEU A 35 -2.79 -10.21 1.21
C LEU A 35 -2.36 -10.70 2.59
N GLN A 36 -3.20 -10.59 3.62
CA GLN A 36 -2.84 -10.89 5.01
C GLN A 36 -2.28 -12.31 5.23
N ASN A 37 -2.69 -13.27 4.40
CA ASN A 37 -2.29 -14.68 4.49
C ASN A 37 -1.12 -15.04 3.55
N ALA A 38 -0.57 -14.07 2.81
CA ALA A 38 0.52 -14.28 1.88
C ALA A 38 1.84 -14.53 2.63
N ALA A 39 2.19 -15.80 2.81
CA ALA A 39 3.39 -16.19 3.53
C ALA A 39 4.65 -15.54 2.95
N GLY A 40 5.43 -14.88 3.82
CA GLY A 40 6.71 -14.27 3.46
C GLY A 40 6.62 -12.93 2.73
N LEU A 41 5.42 -12.44 2.37
CA LEU A 41 5.26 -11.19 1.62
C LEU A 41 5.74 -9.96 2.41
N VAL A 42 5.32 -9.85 3.67
CA VAL A 42 5.76 -8.78 4.59
C VAL A 42 7.28 -8.82 4.79
N GLN A 43 7.85 -10.01 4.98
CA GLN A 43 9.30 -10.17 5.13
C GLN A 43 10.06 -9.76 3.85
N ALA A 44 9.55 -10.12 2.68
CA ALA A 44 10.13 -9.72 1.39
C ALA A 44 10.07 -8.19 1.22
N ALA A 45 8.93 -7.56 1.52
CA ALA A 45 8.79 -6.11 1.46
C ALA A 45 9.76 -5.38 2.41
N TYR A 46 9.88 -5.86 3.65
CA TYR A 46 10.83 -5.33 4.62
C TYR A 46 12.28 -5.48 4.16
N SER A 47 12.68 -6.69 3.75
CA SER A 47 14.06 -6.99 3.34
C SER A 47 14.50 -6.20 2.11
N HIS A 48 13.58 -5.98 1.16
CA HIS A 48 13.82 -5.19 -0.04
C HIS A 48 13.59 -3.69 0.15
N HIS A 49 13.30 -3.23 1.38
CA HIS A 49 13.08 -1.82 1.71
C HIS A 49 12.00 -1.17 0.80
N ILE A 50 10.89 -1.88 0.60
CA ILE A 50 9.81 -1.40 -0.25
C ILE A 50 9.08 -0.25 0.44
N SER A 51 9.39 0.98 0.01
CA SER A 51 8.62 2.19 0.35
C SER A 51 7.39 2.32 -0.54
N GLY A 52 6.45 3.20 -0.22
CA GLY A 52 5.26 3.39 -1.04
C GLY A 52 5.54 3.83 -2.47
N ARG A 53 6.58 4.64 -2.71
CA ARG A 53 7.02 4.96 -4.09
C ARG A 53 7.49 3.72 -4.86
N ALA A 54 8.12 2.78 -4.18
CA ALA A 54 8.53 1.51 -4.78
C ALA A 54 7.30 0.60 -5.00
N LEU A 55 6.37 0.56 -4.05
CA LEU A 55 5.10 -0.16 -4.14
C LEU A 55 4.31 0.26 -5.39
N LEU A 56 4.15 1.57 -5.61
CA LEU A 56 3.47 2.13 -6.77
C LEU A 56 4.15 1.80 -8.12
N ARG A 57 5.41 1.36 -8.10
CA ARG A 57 6.20 0.98 -9.28
C ARG A 57 6.45 -0.52 -9.38
N LEU A 58 5.82 -1.33 -8.53
CA LEU A 58 5.95 -2.77 -8.59
C LEU A 58 5.52 -3.31 -9.95
N THR A 59 6.27 -4.30 -10.40
CA THR A 59 6.02 -5.06 -11.62
C THR A 59 6.13 -6.54 -11.29
N ASP A 60 5.59 -7.40 -12.15
CA ASP A 60 5.76 -8.84 -12.03
C ASP A 60 7.25 -9.24 -11.90
N SER A 61 8.11 -8.64 -12.71
CA SER A 61 9.55 -8.89 -12.69
C SER A 61 10.24 -8.46 -11.39
N LEU A 62 9.78 -7.40 -10.73
CA LEU A 62 10.30 -7.00 -9.43
C LEU A 62 9.87 -7.98 -8.34
N LEU A 63 8.62 -8.44 -8.36
CA LEU A 63 8.12 -9.44 -7.43
C LEU A 63 8.86 -10.79 -7.57
N GLN A 64 9.15 -11.22 -8.79
CA GLN A 64 9.98 -12.40 -9.04
C GLN A 64 11.39 -12.26 -8.44
N ARG A 65 12.02 -11.08 -8.60
CA ARG A 65 13.34 -10.77 -8.02
C ARG A 65 13.32 -10.67 -6.50
N MET A 66 12.16 -10.37 -5.91
CA MET A 66 11.93 -10.41 -4.46
C MET A 66 11.70 -11.84 -3.94
N GLY A 67 11.71 -12.85 -4.81
CA GLY A 67 11.52 -14.25 -4.43
C GLY A 67 10.06 -14.72 -4.45
N ILE A 68 9.11 -13.89 -4.93
CA ILE A 68 7.69 -14.25 -5.01
C ILE A 68 7.45 -15.05 -6.30
N GLN A 69 7.66 -16.36 -6.23
CA GLN A 69 7.65 -17.24 -7.42
C GLN A 69 6.25 -17.68 -7.87
N GLN A 70 5.28 -17.69 -6.97
CA GLN A 70 3.91 -18.09 -7.30
C GLN A 70 3.21 -17.00 -8.12
N GLU A 71 2.85 -17.32 -9.37
CA GLU A 71 2.22 -16.37 -10.30
C GLU A 71 0.88 -15.84 -9.76
N SER A 72 0.03 -16.72 -9.23
CA SER A 72 -1.27 -16.30 -8.68
C SER A 72 -1.11 -15.29 -7.55
N LEU A 73 -0.09 -15.46 -6.70
CA LEU A 73 0.22 -14.51 -5.63
C LEU A 73 0.73 -13.18 -6.20
N ARG A 74 1.61 -13.21 -7.21
CA ARG A 74 2.05 -11.98 -7.87
C ARG A 74 0.89 -11.22 -8.52
N GLN A 75 -0.02 -11.93 -9.18
CA GLN A 75 -1.22 -11.34 -9.76
C GLN A 75 -2.11 -10.71 -8.68
N SER A 76 -2.37 -11.41 -7.58
CA SER A 76 -3.12 -10.84 -6.44
C SER A 76 -2.46 -9.56 -5.92
N ILE A 77 -1.14 -9.56 -5.70
CA ILE A 77 -0.41 -8.36 -5.25
C ILE A 77 -0.56 -7.20 -6.25
N LEU A 78 -0.43 -7.47 -7.55
CA LEU A 78 -0.56 -6.43 -8.58
C LEU A 78 -1.98 -5.85 -8.66
N VAL A 79 -3.01 -6.67 -8.42
CA VAL A 79 -4.41 -6.21 -8.34
C VAL A 79 -4.58 -5.28 -7.14
N GLU A 80 -4.12 -5.66 -5.95
CA GLU A 80 -4.22 -4.81 -4.75
C GLU A 80 -3.46 -3.49 -4.92
N VAL A 81 -2.31 -3.50 -5.58
CA VAL A 81 -1.56 -2.28 -5.91
C VAL A 81 -2.32 -1.40 -6.91
N LEU A 82 -3.07 -1.99 -7.85
CA LEU A 82 -3.91 -1.25 -8.79
C LEU A 82 -5.11 -0.61 -8.08
N GLU A 83 -5.77 -1.35 -7.18
CA GLU A 83 -6.87 -0.82 -6.38
C GLU A 83 -6.40 0.34 -5.50
N LEU A 84 -5.24 0.19 -4.85
CA LEU A 84 -4.63 1.25 -4.05
C LEU A 84 -4.37 2.52 -4.89
N LYS A 85 -3.83 2.38 -6.10
CA LYS A 85 -3.62 3.50 -7.04
C LYS A 85 -4.93 4.17 -7.43
N LEU A 86 -5.97 3.38 -7.71
CA LEU A 86 -7.28 3.90 -8.09
C LEU A 86 -7.89 4.70 -6.94
N GLN A 87 -7.80 4.21 -5.71
CA GLN A 87 -8.27 4.93 -4.52
C GLN A 87 -7.55 6.27 -4.34
N GLN A 88 -6.23 6.29 -4.53
CA GLN A 88 -5.46 7.54 -4.48
C GLN A 88 -5.87 8.55 -5.55
N GLU A 89 -6.04 8.10 -6.80
CA GLU A 89 -6.43 8.97 -7.89
C GLU A 89 -7.82 9.57 -7.63
N ILE A 90 -8.77 8.76 -7.13
CA ILE A 90 -10.10 9.24 -6.75
C ILE A 90 -10.01 10.29 -5.64
N GLN A 91 -9.27 10.02 -4.57
CA GLN A 91 -9.09 10.99 -3.47
C GLN A 91 -8.46 12.29 -3.96
N GLN A 92 -7.44 12.21 -4.81
CA GLN A 92 -6.78 13.39 -5.38
C GLN A 92 -7.75 14.20 -6.25
N LEU A 93 -8.56 13.54 -7.08
CA LEU A 93 -9.55 14.21 -7.92
C LEU A 93 -10.66 14.88 -7.10
N LEU A 94 -11.13 14.24 -6.03
CA LEU A 94 -12.11 14.83 -5.11
C LEU A 94 -11.56 16.07 -4.42
N LEU A 95 -10.32 16.01 -3.91
CA LEU A 95 -9.66 17.15 -3.28
C LEU A 95 -9.47 18.33 -4.25
N ILE A 96 -9.14 18.03 -5.52
CA ILE A 96 -9.08 19.06 -6.56
C ILE A 96 -10.46 19.68 -6.81
N ALA A 97 -11.51 18.87 -6.89
CA ALA A 97 -12.87 19.35 -7.11
C ALA A 97 -13.34 20.27 -5.96
N GLU A 98 -13.13 19.87 -4.71
CA GLU A 98 -13.45 20.69 -3.52
C GLU A 98 -12.69 22.02 -3.51
N CYS A 99 -11.40 22.01 -3.87
CA CYS A 99 -10.59 23.22 -4.02
C CYS A 99 -11.06 24.17 -5.14
N VAL A 100 -11.81 23.68 -6.12
CA VAL A 100 -12.38 24.51 -7.19
C VAL A 100 -13.65 25.20 -6.72
N GLU A 101 -14.49 24.52 -5.91
CA GLU A 101 -15.73 25.10 -5.38
C GLU A 101 -15.49 26.23 -4.36
N GLU A 102 -14.40 26.19 -3.58
CA GLU A 102 -14.07 27.27 -2.64
C GLU A 102 -13.58 28.58 -3.29
N LYS A 103 -13.35 28.58 -4.61
CA LYS A 103 -12.84 29.75 -5.36
C LYS A 103 -13.91 30.51 -6.16
N GLU A 104 -15.16 30.05 -6.12
CA GLU A 104 -16.34 30.74 -6.71
C GLU A 104 -17.16 31.48 -5.63
#